data_AF-A0A1X6NVX1-F1
#
_entry.id   AF-A0A1X6NVX1-F1
#
_cell.length_a   1.000
_cell.length_b   1.000
_cell.length_c   1.000
_cell.angle_alpha   90.00
_cell.angle_beta   90.00
_cell.angle_gamma   90.00
#
_symmetry.space_group_name_H-M   'P 1'
#
loop_
_entity.id
_entity.type
_entity.pdbx_description
1 polymer ?
#
loop_
_entity_poly.entity_id
_entity_poly.type
_entity_poly.pdbx_seq_one_letter_code
_entity_poly.pdbx_strand_id
1 'polypeptide(L)'
;MDRYPVHGPPGGDAVCPPGTNATALAEARLATIARYSALKSAPDFDTYNRSMRALWDTADPAIRVVVPAAGVYTGIEDLLEYVTLVVGSLNGGYVYFAGGDVRSLAWTPSNASVSFAAAQTARYYCARPPTEADGGACETDEIPALTAHHVSFKPCTALLRQYVLEYDATQVYLAARGARSAVTCARHDRWCTGANAQYGSFEECMTFMDALPAFSCSTAIFQGDSAICRFKHSFMLRFRPEVHCPHIGRVSPPCTDCDCDDGVACRTRPGDVHFSPVRPRSCPRPRWCGRGRGCGYRKCA
;
A
#
# COMPACT_ATOMS: atom_id res chain seq x y z
N MET A 1 -8.13 -11.68 10.29
CA MET A 1 -9.35 -10.96 9.86
C MET A 1 -10.03 -10.13 10.96
N ASP A 2 -10.03 -10.54 12.24
CA ASP A 2 -10.70 -9.78 13.32
C ASP A 2 -10.16 -8.35 13.58
N ARG A 3 -8.95 -8.02 13.09
CA ARG A 3 -8.36 -6.67 13.24
C ARG A 3 -8.93 -5.62 12.29
N TYR A 4 -9.55 -6.03 11.18
CA TYR A 4 -10.06 -5.11 10.15
C TYR A 4 -11.53 -5.43 9.91
N PRO A 5 -12.44 -4.92 10.75
CA PRO A 5 -13.85 -5.23 10.63
C PRO A 5 -14.33 -4.84 9.24
N VAL A 6 -15.05 -5.77 8.64
CA VAL A 6 -15.75 -5.52 7.39
C VAL A 6 -17.01 -4.80 7.79
N HIS A 7 -17.11 -3.53 7.42
CA HIS A 7 -18.32 -2.80 7.72
C HIS A 7 -19.34 -3.28 6.72
N GLY A 8 -20.31 -4.04 7.23
CA GLY A 8 -21.58 -4.18 6.53
C GLY A 8 -22.15 -2.79 6.24
N PRO A 9 -23.05 -2.68 5.25
CA PRO A 9 -23.82 -1.46 5.05
C PRO A 9 -24.45 -0.99 6.38
N PRO A 10 -24.50 0.34 6.63
CA PRO A 10 -25.23 0.86 7.78
C PRO A 10 -26.69 0.37 7.71
N GLY A 11 -27.15 -0.34 8.75
CA GLY A 11 -28.50 -0.91 8.79
C GLY A 11 -28.60 -2.42 8.58
N GLY A 12 -27.47 -3.14 8.45
CA GLY A 12 -27.48 -4.58 8.14
C GLY A 12 -27.76 -4.82 6.66
N ASP A 13 -27.96 -6.08 6.26
CA ASP A 13 -28.25 -6.39 4.87
C ASP A 13 -29.49 -5.67 4.38
N ALA A 14 -29.30 -4.75 3.44
CA ALA A 14 -30.45 -4.17 2.77
C ALA A 14 -31.17 -5.31 2.03
N VAL A 15 -32.44 -5.51 2.37
CA VAL A 15 -33.33 -6.37 1.60
C VAL A 15 -33.41 -5.78 0.20
N CYS A 16 -32.96 -6.55 -0.78
CA CYS A 16 -33.01 -6.07 -2.16
C CYS A 16 -34.44 -5.91 -2.64
N PRO A 17 -34.70 -4.94 -3.54
CA PRO A 17 -36.02 -4.70 -4.07
C PRO A 17 -36.66 -6.00 -4.58
N PRO A 18 -37.97 -6.19 -4.38
CA PRO A 18 -38.70 -7.33 -4.95
C PRO A 18 -38.40 -7.50 -6.45
N GLY A 19 -38.10 -8.72 -6.88
CA GLY A 19 -37.72 -9.02 -8.27
C GLY A 19 -36.20 -8.98 -8.54
N THR A 20 -35.36 -8.66 -7.55
CA THR A 20 -33.90 -8.80 -7.69
C THR A 20 -33.52 -10.26 -7.90
N ASN A 21 -32.88 -10.58 -9.03
CA ASN A 21 -32.33 -11.92 -9.28
C ASN A 21 -31.03 -12.10 -8.48
N ALA A 22 -31.10 -12.87 -7.39
CA ALA A 22 -29.98 -13.09 -6.49
C ALA A 22 -28.79 -13.79 -7.15
N THR A 23 -29.05 -14.75 -8.06
CA THR A 23 -28.00 -15.47 -8.79
C THR A 23 -27.25 -14.54 -9.74
N ALA A 24 -27.99 -13.78 -10.56
CA ALA A 24 -27.38 -12.81 -11.48
C ALA A 24 -26.57 -11.73 -10.74
N LEU A 25 -27.05 -11.29 -9.57
CA LEU A 25 -26.31 -10.35 -8.72
C LEU A 25 -25.02 -10.97 -8.16
N ALA A 26 -25.05 -12.23 -7.74
CA ALA A 26 -23.85 -12.93 -7.26
C ALA A 26 -22.80 -13.09 -8.38
N GLU A 27 -23.22 -13.46 -9.59
CA GLU A 27 -22.35 -13.56 -10.77
C GLU A 27 -21.72 -12.20 -11.12
N ALA A 28 -22.51 -11.12 -11.11
CA ALA A 28 -22.02 -9.77 -11.37
C ALA A 28 -20.98 -9.31 -10.32
N ARG A 29 -21.14 -9.70 -9.05
CA ARG A 29 -20.18 -9.43 -7.98
C ARG A 29 -18.87 -10.19 -8.15
N LEU A 30 -18.93 -11.48 -8.51
CA LEU A 30 -17.73 -12.26 -8.83
C LEU A 30 -17.00 -11.69 -10.06
N ALA A 31 -17.75 -11.27 -11.09
CA ALA A 31 -17.18 -10.59 -12.25
C ALA A 31 -16.49 -9.28 -11.88
N THR A 32 -17.04 -8.52 -10.91
CA THR A 32 -16.43 -7.29 -10.39
C THR A 32 -15.10 -7.58 -9.69
N ILE A 33 -15.04 -8.63 -8.84
CA ILE A 33 -13.78 -9.06 -8.19
C ILE A 33 -12.73 -9.47 -9.23
N ALA A 34 -13.14 -10.21 -10.26
CA ALA A 34 -12.25 -10.62 -11.34
C ALA A 34 -11.70 -9.41 -12.11
N ARG A 35 -12.56 -8.44 -12.46
CA ARG A 35 -12.15 -7.18 -13.11
C ARG A 35 -11.19 -6.39 -12.22
N TYR A 36 -11.48 -6.25 -10.93
CA TYR A 36 -10.59 -5.57 -9.98
C TYR A 36 -9.22 -6.24 -9.92
N SER A 37 -9.18 -7.58 -9.88
CA SER A 37 -7.93 -8.34 -9.88
C SER A 37 -7.12 -8.15 -11.16
N ALA A 38 -7.79 -8.06 -12.32
CA ALA A 38 -7.16 -7.82 -13.61
C ALA A 38 -6.53 -6.42 -13.74
N LEU A 39 -6.95 -5.45 -12.92
CA LEU A 39 -6.36 -4.10 -12.92
C LEU A 39 -4.88 -4.07 -12.56
N LYS A 40 -4.37 -5.09 -11.87
CA LYS A 40 -2.93 -5.27 -11.59
C LYS A 40 -2.08 -5.36 -12.87
N SER A 41 -2.71 -5.66 -14.00
CA SER A 41 -2.09 -5.73 -15.32
C SER A 41 -2.54 -4.61 -16.26
N ALA A 42 -3.15 -3.54 -15.74
CA ALA A 42 -3.54 -2.40 -16.56
C ALA A 42 -2.32 -1.82 -17.32
N PRO A 43 -2.44 -1.45 -18.60
CA PRO A 43 -1.29 -1.01 -19.39
C PRO A 43 -0.80 0.41 -19.04
N ASP A 44 -1.71 1.26 -18.59
CA ASP A 44 -1.47 2.67 -18.30
C ASP A 44 -2.41 3.20 -17.20
N PHE A 45 -2.10 4.40 -16.69
CA PHE A 45 -2.85 5.01 -15.59
C PHE A 45 -4.27 5.39 -16.00
N ASP A 46 -4.52 5.79 -17.23
CA ASP A 46 -5.85 6.22 -17.67
C ASP A 46 -6.82 5.03 -17.73
N THR A 47 -6.36 3.91 -18.28
CA THR A 47 -7.10 2.65 -18.30
C THR A 47 -7.35 2.13 -16.89
N TYR A 48 -6.34 2.20 -16.03
CA TYR A 48 -6.47 1.86 -14.62
C TYR A 48 -7.51 2.75 -13.90
N ASN A 49 -7.39 4.08 -14.05
CA ASN A 49 -8.25 5.07 -13.41
C ASN A 49 -9.72 4.93 -13.86
N ARG A 50 -9.97 4.86 -15.17
CA ARG A 50 -11.32 4.63 -15.71
C ARG A 50 -11.92 3.33 -15.18
N SER A 51 -11.14 2.26 -15.15
CA SER A 51 -11.64 0.94 -14.74
C SER A 51 -11.91 0.88 -13.24
N MET A 52 -11.07 1.49 -12.39
CA MET A 52 -11.36 1.65 -10.96
C MET A 52 -12.68 2.39 -10.77
N ARG A 53 -12.87 3.54 -11.41
CA ARG A 53 -14.11 4.33 -11.26
C ARG A 53 -15.37 3.58 -11.71
N ALA A 54 -15.24 2.58 -12.59
CA ALA A 54 -16.36 1.75 -13.02
C ALA A 54 -16.72 0.62 -12.02
N LEU A 55 -15.81 0.23 -11.12
CA LEU A 55 -16.02 -0.87 -10.17
C LEU A 55 -16.47 -0.40 -8.79
N TRP A 56 -16.29 0.88 -8.48
CA TRP A 56 -16.54 1.46 -7.17
C TRP A 56 -17.70 2.45 -7.21
N ASP A 57 -18.43 2.57 -6.11
CA ASP A 57 -19.42 3.64 -5.95
C ASP A 57 -18.73 4.97 -5.65
N THR A 58 -18.26 5.64 -6.70
CA THR A 58 -17.46 6.87 -6.58
C THR A 58 -18.20 8.05 -5.93
N ALA A 59 -19.53 7.96 -5.79
CA ALA A 59 -20.34 8.94 -5.07
C ALA A 59 -20.36 8.71 -3.56
N ASP A 60 -20.02 7.50 -3.07
CA ASP A 60 -19.95 7.21 -1.64
C ASP A 60 -18.55 7.58 -1.11
N PRO A 61 -18.42 8.63 -0.29
CA PRO A 61 -17.13 9.03 0.26
C PRO A 61 -16.56 8.01 1.26
N ALA A 62 -17.37 7.05 1.71
CA ALA A 62 -16.97 6.01 2.66
C ALA A 62 -16.45 4.73 1.99
N ILE A 63 -16.34 4.68 0.65
CA ILE A 63 -15.64 3.57 0.01
C ILE A 63 -14.21 3.49 0.51
N ARG A 64 -13.69 2.28 0.70
CA ARG A 64 -12.35 2.14 1.25
C ARG A 64 -11.62 0.85 0.87
N VAL A 65 -10.30 0.96 0.81
CA VAL A 65 -9.39 -0.17 0.67
C VAL A 65 -8.52 -0.23 1.92
N VAL A 66 -8.49 -1.40 2.54
CA VAL A 66 -7.75 -1.63 3.79
C VAL A 66 -6.64 -2.62 3.51
N VAL A 67 -5.42 -2.19 3.78
CA VAL A 67 -4.22 -2.96 3.47
C VAL A 67 -3.40 -2.91 4.73
N PRO A 68 -3.41 -3.97 5.56
CA PRO A 68 -2.80 -3.94 6.88
C PRO A 68 -1.35 -3.44 6.88
N ALA A 69 -0.60 -3.77 5.84
CA ALA A 69 0.79 -3.35 5.67
C ALA A 69 0.96 -1.89 5.18
N ALA A 70 -0.05 -1.29 4.56
CA ALA A 70 0.07 0.01 3.88
C ALA A 70 -0.89 1.10 4.38
N GLY A 71 -1.94 0.75 5.10
CA GLY A 71 -2.92 1.68 5.66
C GLY A 71 -4.34 1.49 5.14
N VAL A 72 -5.17 2.51 5.44
CA VAL A 72 -6.56 2.62 4.99
C VAL A 72 -6.67 3.77 4.01
N TYR A 73 -7.24 3.51 2.84
CA TYR A 73 -7.45 4.48 1.76
C TYR A 73 -8.95 4.70 1.64
N THR A 74 -9.41 5.94 1.68
CA THR A 74 -10.86 6.26 1.74
C THR A 74 -11.23 7.23 0.62
N GLY A 75 -12.33 6.95 -0.08
CA GLY A 75 -12.72 7.69 -1.27
C GLY A 75 -11.90 7.30 -2.50
N ILE A 76 -12.41 7.65 -3.68
CA ILE A 76 -11.87 7.14 -4.95
C ILE A 76 -10.45 7.64 -5.23
N GLU A 77 -10.10 8.86 -4.82
CA GLU A 77 -8.77 9.44 -5.08
C GLU A 77 -7.67 8.69 -4.32
N ASP A 78 -7.86 8.43 -3.02
CA ASP A 78 -6.92 7.66 -2.20
C ASP A 78 -6.79 6.21 -2.69
N LEU A 79 -7.91 5.63 -3.13
CA LEU A 79 -7.95 4.27 -3.68
C LEU A 79 -7.08 4.13 -4.94
N LEU A 80 -7.07 5.16 -5.79
CA LEU A 80 -6.23 5.20 -6.98
C LEU A 80 -4.75 5.24 -6.61
N GLU A 81 -4.38 5.96 -5.55
CA GLU A 81 -3.00 6.04 -5.06
C GLU A 81 -2.49 4.67 -4.57
N TYR A 82 -3.26 3.95 -3.76
CA TYR A 82 -2.84 2.66 -3.19
C TYR A 82 -2.46 1.61 -4.24
N VAL A 83 -3.33 1.37 -5.20
CA VAL A 83 -3.19 0.18 -6.06
C VAL A 83 -2.06 0.36 -7.07
N THR A 84 -1.60 1.59 -7.32
CA THR A 84 -0.39 1.81 -8.15
C THR A 84 0.83 1.07 -7.60
N LEU A 85 0.92 0.84 -6.28
CA LEU A 85 1.99 0.08 -5.64
C LEU A 85 2.08 -1.37 -6.10
N VAL A 86 0.98 -1.92 -6.60
CA VAL A 86 0.85 -3.33 -6.94
C VAL A 86 0.53 -3.56 -8.43
N VAL A 87 0.52 -2.49 -9.23
CA VAL A 87 0.34 -2.53 -10.69
C VAL A 87 1.69 -2.26 -11.35
N GLY A 88 2.26 -3.28 -11.99
CA GLY A 88 3.63 -3.24 -12.53
C GLY A 88 3.89 -2.08 -13.50
N SER A 89 2.95 -1.82 -14.41
CA SER A 89 3.05 -0.69 -15.37
C SER A 89 3.05 0.67 -14.67
N LEU A 90 2.44 0.77 -13.48
CA LEU A 90 2.26 2.02 -12.75
C LEU A 90 3.39 2.29 -11.76
N ASN A 91 3.98 1.26 -11.17
CA ASN A 91 5.12 1.39 -10.26
C ASN A 91 6.49 1.23 -10.93
N GLY A 92 6.55 1.11 -12.26
CA GLY A 92 7.81 0.93 -12.98
C GLY A 92 8.41 -0.46 -12.79
N GLY A 93 7.56 -1.48 -12.61
CA GLY A 93 7.95 -2.89 -12.52
C GLY A 93 8.44 -3.32 -11.13
N TYR A 94 8.27 -2.48 -10.11
CA TYR A 94 8.85 -2.68 -8.78
C TYR A 94 8.36 -3.96 -8.09
N VAL A 95 7.05 -4.03 -7.86
CA VAL A 95 6.36 -5.22 -7.33
C VAL A 95 5.09 -5.40 -8.11
N TYR A 96 4.90 -6.58 -8.67
CA TYR A 96 3.62 -6.92 -9.29
C TYR A 96 3.32 -8.39 -9.08
N PHE A 97 2.03 -8.70 -9.15
CA PHE A 97 1.52 -10.04 -8.92
C PHE A 97 1.12 -10.63 -10.26
N ALA A 98 1.66 -11.82 -10.55
CA ALA A 98 1.34 -12.58 -11.73
C ALA A 98 0.83 -13.96 -11.31
N GLY A 99 -0.16 -14.47 -12.05
CA GLY A 99 -0.83 -15.70 -11.67
C GLY A 99 -1.67 -15.55 -10.39
N GLY A 100 -2.73 -16.34 -10.29
CA GLY A 100 -3.63 -16.27 -9.15
C GLY A 100 -4.60 -17.43 -9.13
N ASP A 101 -4.31 -18.42 -8.30
CA ASP A 101 -5.22 -19.53 -8.05
C ASP A 101 -6.02 -19.24 -6.77
N VAL A 102 -7.34 -19.17 -6.90
CA VAL A 102 -8.22 -19.11 -5.73
C VAL A 102 -8.13 -20.44 -4.98
N ARG A 103 -7.64 -20.41 -3.75
CA ARG A 103 -7.46 -21.59 -2.89
C ARG A 103 -8.63 -21.82 -1.94
N SER A 104 -9.34 -20.76 -1.60
CA SER A 104 -10.56 -20.84 -0.78
C SER A 104 -11.53 -19.77 -1.23
N LEU A 105 -12.82 -20.04 -1.12
CA LEU A 105 -13.89 -19.09 -1.38
C LEU A 105 -14.97 -19.29 -0.33
N ALA A 106 -15.25 -18.24 0.43
CA ALA A 106 -16.34 -18.18 1.39
C ALA A 106 -17.25 -17.02 1.00
N TRP A 107 -18.45 -17.36 0.57
CA TRP A 107 -19.49 -16.40 0.20
C TRP A 107 -20.42 -16.16 1.41
N THR A 108 -20.65 -14.90 1.76
CA THR A 108 -21.56 -14.48 2.83
C THR A 108 -22.66 -13.62 2.18
N PRO A 109 -23.79 -14.23 1.77
CA PRO A 109 -24.86 -13.50 1.06
C PRO A 109 -25.55 -12.48 1.95
N SER A 110 -25.86 -12.87 3.19
CA SER A 110 -26.06 -11.93 4.29
C SER A 110 -24.69 -11.30 4.58
N ASN A 111 -24.52 -10.02 4.75
CA ASN A 111 -23.33 -9.17 4.72
C ASN A 111 -22.84 -8.79 3.32
N ALA A 112 -23.44 -9.33 2.25
CA ALA A 112 -23.08 -9.02 0.86
C ALA A 112 -21.55 -9.00 0.65
N SER A 113 -20.88 -10.05 1.13
CA SER A 113 -19.42 -10.13 1.19
C SER A 113 -18.84 -11.43 0.67
N VAL A 114 -17.59 -11.37 0.24
CA VAL A 114 -16.80 -12.50 -0.25
C VAL A 114 -15.46 -12.50 0.42
N SER A 115 -15.11 -13.60 1.05
CA SER A 115 -13.74 -13.85 1.51
C SER A 115 -13.10 -14.91 0.64
N PHE A 116 -11.86 -14.71 0.22
CA PHE A 116 -11.12 -15.72 -0.52
C PHE A 116 -9.63 -15.60 -0.28
N ALA A 117 -8.92 -16.73 -0.36
CA ALA A 117 -7.47 -16.73 -0.41
C ALA A 117 -7.03 -17.00 -1.84
N ALA A 118 -6.08 -16.21 -2.34
CA ALA A 118 -5.48 -16.41 -3.65
C ALA A 118 -3.98 -16.67 -3.49
N ALA A 119 -3.53 -17.83 -3.97
CA ALA A 119 -2.12 -18.13 -4.14
C ALA A 119 -1.65 -17.48 -5.44
N GLN A 120 -0.61 -16.67 -5.37
CA GLN A 120 -0.11 -15.84 -6.46
C GLN A 120 1.41 -15.98 -6.53
N THR A 121 1.99 -15.56 -7.65
CA THR A 121 3.43 -15.38 -7.76
C THR A 121 3.74 -13.90 -7.59
N ALA A 122 4.46 -13.55 -6.52
CA ALA A 122 5.04 -12.23 -6.39
C ALA A 122 6.29 -12.16 -7.28
N ARG A 123 6.36 -11.14 -8.13
CA ARG A 123 7.52 -10.85 -8.97
C ARG A 123 8.15 -9.52 -8.57
N TYR A 124 9.47 -9.50 -8.53
CA TYR A 124 10.29 -8.34 -8.17
C TYR A 124 11.31 -8.02 -9.27
N TYR A 125 11.65 -6.73 -9.43
CA TYR A 125 12.70 -6.21 -10.33
C TYR A 125 13.26 -4.97 -9.58
N CYS A 126 14.49 -4.87 -9.02
CA CYS A 126 15.79 -4.77 -9.68
C CYS A 126 17.03 -4.78 -8.74
N ALA A 127 18.15 -5.32 -9.21
CA ALA A 127 19.50 -5.24 -8.63
C ALA A 127 20.19 -3.86 -8.81
N ARG A 128 19.98 -3.17 -9.94
CA ARG A 128 20.51 -1.82 -10.23
C ARG A 128 19.41 -0.90 -10.75
N PRO A 129 19.28 0.33 -10.22
CA PRO A 129 18.32 1.31 -10.72
C PRO A 129 18.71 1.81 -12.12
N PRO A 130 17.73 2.17 -12.97
CA PRO A 130 17.99 2.78 -14.27
C PRO A 130 18.71 4.13 -14.11
N THR A 131 19.59 4.44 -15.05
CA THR A 131 20.26 5.74 -15.21
C THR A 131 19.83 6.38 -16.53
N GLU A 132 20.29 7.60 -16.84
CA GLU A 132 20.07 8.19 -18.18
C GLU A 132 20.70 7.37 -19.32
N ALA A 133 21.67 6.50 -19.01
CA ALA A 133 22.42 5.71 -19.98
C ALA A 133 21.97 4.24 -20.09
N ASP A 134 21.27 3.66 -19.11
CA ASP A 134 20.76 2.28 -19.19
C ASP A 134 19.55 1.98 -18.26
N GLY A 135 18.81 0.91 -18.55
CA GLY A 135 17.54 0.51 -17.90
C GLY A 135 17.62 -0.17 -16.52
N GLY A 136 18.81 -0.31 -15.92
CA GLY A 136 19.02 -1.04 -14.67
C GLY A 136 19.37 -2.52 -14.88
N ALA A 137 19.55 -3.26 -13.79
CA ALA A 137 19.84 -4.70 -13.80
C ALA A 137 18.89 -5.36 -12.83
N CYS A 138 18.14 -6.38 -13.21
CA CYS A 138 17.05 -6.82 -12.37
C CYS A 138 16.85 -8.33 -12.47
N GLU A 139 17.04 -9.01 -11.34
CA GLU A 139 16.80 -10.44 -11.22
C GLU A 139 15.34 -10.66 -10.80
N THR A 140 14.60 -11.37 -11.65
CA THR A 140 13.22 -11.81 -11.39
C THR A 140 13.24 -12.96 -10.40
N ASP A 141 13.27 -12.67 -9.11
CA ASP A 141 12.87 -13.66 -8.11
C ASP A 141 11.35 -13.79 -8.17
N GLU A 142 10.89 -14.97 -8.61
CA GLU A 142 9.50 -15.38 -8.50
C GLU A 142 9.32 -16.10 -7.17
N ILE A 143 8.48 -15.55 -6.28
CA ILE A 143 8.26 -16.15 -4.97
C ILE A 143 6.77 -16.43 -4.80
N PRO A 144 6.40 -17.67 -4.42
CA PRO A 144 5.02 -17.97 -4.04
C PRO A 144 4.57 -17.07 -2.91
N ALA A 145 3.39 -16.48 -3.07
CA ALA A 145 2.77 -15.61 -2.08
C ALA A 145 1.31 -15.99 -1.89
N LEU A 146 0.81 -15.82 -0.67
CA LEU A 146 -0.61 -15.95 -0.34
C LEU A 146 -1.18 -14.58 -0.01
N THR A 147 -2.37 -14.34 -0.54
CA THR A 147 -3.11 -13.11 -0.30
C THR A 147 -4.52 -13.46 0.17
N ALA A 148 -4.93 -12.93 1.31
CA ALA A 148 -6.28 -13.05 1.81
C ALA A 148 -7.08 -11.80 1.43
N HIS A 149 -8.26 -12.02 0.89
CA HIS A 149 -9.15 -10.98 0.38
C HIS A 149 -10.44 -11.04 1.16
N HIS A 150 -10.95 -9.87 1.53
CA HIS A 150 -12.32 -9.72 1.98
C HIS A 150 -12.96 -8.54 1.25
N VAL A 151 -14.03 -8.80 0.51
CA VAL A 151 -14.70 -7.82 -0.34
C VAL A 151 -16.13 -7.67 0.13
N SER A 152 -16.60 -6.42 0.21
CA SER A 152 -18.00 -6.09 0.45
C SER A 152 -18.52 -5.19 -0.65
N PHE A 153 -19.81 -5.34 -0.96
CA PHE A 153 -20.47 -4.61 -2.02
C PHE A 153 -21.48 -3.61 -1.46
N LYS A 154 -21.74 -2.56 -2.25
CA LYS A 154 -22.91 -1.72 -2.00
C LYS A 154 -24.18 -2.58 -2.11
N PRO A 155 -25.16 -2.42 -1.22
CA PRO A 155 -26.33 -3.27 -1.19
C PRO A 155 -27.02 -3.34 -2.56
N CYS A 156 -27.37 -4.56 -2.98
CA CYS A 156 -28.14 -4.82 -4.20
C CYS A 156 -27.49 -4.37 -5.50
N THR A 157 -26.19 -4.11 -5.47
CA THR A 157 -25.38 -3.82 -6.65
C THR A 157 -24.15 -4.72 -6.69
N ALA A 158 -23.43 -4.64 -7.81
CA ALA A 158 -22.10 -5.21 -7.96
C ALA A 158 -20.97 -4.19 -7.68
N LEU A 159 -21.29 -2.97 -7.23
CA LEU A 159 -20.27 -1.95 -6.93
C LEU A 159 -19.56 -2.28 -5.62
N LEU A 160 -18.25 -2.13 -5.62
CA LEU A 160 -17.40 -2.31 -4.45
C LEU A 160 -17.66 -1.20 -3.43
N ARG A 161 -17.71 -1.59 -2.15
CA ARG A 161 -17.81 -0.70 -1.00
C ARG A 161 -16.53 -0.72 -0.16
N GLN A 162 -16.08 -1.92 0.21
CA GLN A 162 -14.82 -2.09 0.92
C GLN A 162 -14.08 -3.31 0.39
N TYR A 163 -12.76 -3.18 0.28
CA TYR A 163 -11.86 -4.27 -0.04
C TYR A 163 -10.72 -4.33 0.97
N VAL A 164 -10.60 -5.43 1.70
CA VAL A 164 -9.46 -5.74 2.57
C VAL A 164 -8.52 -6.68 1.85
N LEU A 165 -7.24 -6.29 1.72
CA LEU A 165 -6.18 -7.11 1.13
C LEU A 165 -5.10 -7.35 2.17
N GLU A 166 -5.01 -8.57 2.68
CA GLU A 166 -3.97 -9.00 3.60
C GLU A 166 -2.92 -9.82 2.85
N TYR A 167 -1.69 -9.34 2.90
CA TYR A 167 -0.54 -9.96 2.27
C TYR A 167 0.25 -10.75 3.31
N ASP A 168 0.83 -11.89 2.89
CA ASP A 168 1.72 -12.64 3.75
C ASP A 168 3.04 -11.90 4.03
N ALA A 169 3.81 -12.42 4.98
CA ALA A 169 5.08 -11.83 5.39
C ALA A 169 6.10 -11.77 4.25
N THR A 170 6.09 -12.76 3.36
CA THR A 170 6.98 -12.83 2.19
C THR A 170 6.76 -11.63 1.29
N GLN A 171 5.50 -11.34 0.97
CA GLN A 171 5.17 -10.22 0.11
C GLN A 171 5.49 -8.87 0.76
N VAL A 172 5.19 -8.71 2.05
CA VAL A 172 5.51 -7.50 2.81
C VAL A 172 7.02 -7.26 2.84
N TYR A 173 7.80 -8.31 3.05
CA TYR A 173 9.27 -8.27 3.03
C TYR A 173 9.81 -7.84 1.65
N LEU A 174 9.31 -8.44 0.56
CA LEU A 174 9.74 -8.10 -0.80
C LEU A 174 9.44 -6.64 -1.14
N ALA A 175 8.25 -6.16 -0.79
CA ALA A 175 7.86 -4.79 -1.06
C ALA A 175 8.71 -3.76 -0.30
N ALA A 176 9.36 -4.17 0.79
CA ALA A 176 10.29 -3.34 1.54
C ALA A 176 11.74 -3.37 1.03
N ARG A 177 12.21 -4.50 0.48
CA ARG A 177 13.63 -4.69 0.08
C ARG A 177 14.10 -3.68 -0.98
N GLY A 178 13.20 -3.22 -1.81
CA GLY A 178 13.52 -2.33 -2.92
C GLY A 178 13.37 -0.85 -2.65
N ALA A 179 12.95 -0.46 -1.45
CA ALA A 179 12.90 0.93 -1.04
C ALA A 179 14.32 1.49 -0.88
N ARG A 180 14.84 2.08 -1.95
CA ARG A 180 16.19 2.66 -2.00
C ARG A 180 16.11 4.18 -2.19
N SER A 181 16.89 4.93 -1.41
CA SER A 181 17.00 6.39 -1.51
C SER A 181 17.25 6.86 -2.94
N ALA A 182 18.18 6.18 -3.64
CA ALA A 182 18.51 6.49 -5.03
C ALA A 182 17.31 6.41 -5.99
N VAL A 183 16.37 5.50 -5.76
CA VAL A 183 15.17 5.39 -6.60
C VAL A 183 14.22 6.56 -6.35
N THR A 184 14.00 6.91 -5.08
CA THR A 184 13.15 8.05 -4.72
C THR A 184 13.75 9.36 -5.24
N CYS A 185 15.06 9.56 -5.06
CA CYS A 185 15.75 10.78 -5.49
C CYS A 185 15.85 10.91 -7.02
N ALA A 186 16.05 9.81 -7.74
CA ALA A 186 16.02 9.84 -9.20
C ALA A 186 14.63 10.24 -9.74
N ARG A 187 13.57 9.81 -9.06
CA ARG A 187 12.19 10.19 -9.41
C ARG A 187 11.86 11.62 -9.00
N HIS A 188 12.38 12.08 -7.87
CA HIS A 188 12.30 13.49 -7.46
C HIS A 188 12.86 14.39 -8.55
N ASP A 189 14.12 14.20 -8.96
CA ASP A 189 14.78 15.09 -9.93
C ASP A 189 14.07 15.11 -11.29
N ARG A 190 13.45 13.99 -11.65
CA ARG A 190 12.71 13.86 -12.90
C ARG A 190 11.35 14.56 -12.89
N TRP A 191 10.62 14.53 -11.76
CA TRP A 191 9.19 14.91 -11.74
C TRP A 191 8.84 16.05 -10.77
N CYS A 192 9.67 16.29 -9.76
CA CYS A 192 9.50 17.35 -8.77
C CYS A 192 10.38 18.54 -9.13
N THR A 193 9.94 19.32 -10.12
CA THR A 193 10.66 20.50 -10.62
C THR A 193 9.90 21.79 -10.33
N GLY A 194 10.58 22.93 -10.45
CA GLY A 194 9.98 24.25 -10.22
C GLY A 194 9.36 24.37 -8.83
N ALA A 195 8.09 24.77 -8.74
CA ALA A 195 7.37 24.90 -7.48
C ALA A 195 7.17 23.58 -6.72
N ASN A 196 7.32 22.44 -7.39
CA ASN A 196 7.19 21.11 -6.79
C ASN A 196 8.52 20.54 -6.28
N ALA A 197 9.65 21.22 -6.49
CA ALA A 197 10.95 20.76 -6.01
C ALA A 197 10.97 20.66 -4.47
N GLN A 198 11.42 19.52 -3.95
CA GLN A 198 11.51 19.24 -2.52
C GLN A 198 12.94 19.34 -1.99
N TYR A 199 13.91 19.19 -2.88
CA TYR A 199 15.34 19.26 -2.62
C TYR A 199 15.98 20.14 -3.70
N GLY A 200 17.04 20.87 -3.34
CA GLY A 200 17.81 21.68 -4.27
C GLY A 200 18.74 20.85 -5.16
N SER A 201 19.04 19.60 -4.79
CA SER A 201 19.85 18.68 -5.59
C SER A 201 19.58 17.20 -5.27
N PHE A 202 20.02 16.31 -6.16
CA PHE A 202 20.04 14.86 -5.94
C PHE A 202 20.76 14.48 -4.64
N GLU A 203 21.91 15.09 -4.37
CA GLU A 203 22.74 14.81 -3.20
C GLU A 203 22.07 15.25 -1.91
N GLU A 204 21.35 16.38 -1.93
CA GLU A 204 20.54 16.84 -0.81
C GLU A 204 19.40 15.84 -0.51
N CYS A 205 18.73 15.34 -1.55
CA CYS A 205 17.72 14.30 -1.42
C CYS A 205 18.30 13.02 -0.81
N MET A 206 19.43 12.53 -1.34
CA MET A 206 20.09 11.32 -0.85
C MET A 206 20.48 11.45 0.62
N THR A 207 21.10 12.58 0.99
CA THR A 207 21.51 12.87 2.37
C THR A 207 20.33 12.84 3.32
N PHE A 208 19.19 13.42 2.92
CA PHE A 208 17.99 13.39 3.73
C PHE A 208 17.38 11.99 3.82
N MET A 209 17.22 11.29 2.69
CA MET A 209 16.62 9.95 2.64
C MET A 209 17.44 8.92 3.43
N ASP A 210 18.77 8.98 3.35
CA ASP A 210 19.67 8.07 4.08
C ASP A 210 19.71 8.36 5.59
N ALA A 211 19.30 9.57 6.00
CA ALA A 211 19.15 9.92 7.42
C ALA A 211 17.82 9.43 8.01
N LEU A 212 16.83 9.11 7.19
CA LEU A 212 15.55 8.59 7.65
C LEU A 212 15.67 7.12 8.08
N PRO A 213 14.85 6.68 9.04
CA PRO A 213 14.74 5.26 9.33
C PRO A 213 14.10 4.54 8.12
N ALA A 214 14.54 3.31 7.87
CA ALA A 214 13.97 2.49 6.79
C ALA A 214 12.46 2.26 7.00
N PHE A 215 12.04 2.08 8.26
CA PHE A 215 10.66 1.92 8.70
C PHE A 215 10.40 2.82 9.90
N SER A 216 9.17 3.30 10.06
CA SER A 216 8.75 4.07 11.23
C SER A 216 8.06 3.16 12.27
N CYS A 217 7.58 3.76 13.35
CA CYS A 217 6.83 3.19 14.44
C CYS A 217 5.46 2.61 14.12
N SER A 218 4.92 2.92 12.94
CA SER A 218 3.60 2.46 12.56
C SER A 218 3.55 0.93 12.45
N THR A 219 2.40 0.38 12.80
CA THR A 219 2.09 -1.05 12.57
C THR A 219 1.99 -1.37 11.07
N ALA A 220 1.77 -0.36 10.23
CA ALA A 220 1.82 -0.46 8.77
C ALA A 220 3.21 -0.03 8.26
N ILE A 221 3.89 -0.94 7.56
CA ILE A 221 5.28 -0.71 7.12
C ILE A 221 5.42 0.46 6.14
N PHE A 222 4.38 0.87 5.41
CA PHE A 222 4.42 2.00 4.47
C PHE A 222 3.87 3.32 5.04
N GLN A 223 3.97 3.50 6.35
CA GLN A 223 3.53 4.70 7.06
C GLN A 223 4.65 5.29 7.93
N GLY A 224 4.37 6.47 8.49
CA GLY A 224 5.27 7.20 9.36
C GLY A 224 6.43 7.86 8.63
N ASP A 225 7.23 8.62 9.38
CA ASP A 225 8.36 9.41 8.89
C ASP A 225 9.56 8.50 8.55
N SER A 226 9.45 7.82 7.41
CA SER A 226 10.39 6.79 6.97
C SER A 226 10.75 6.88 5.49
N ALA A 227 11.87 6.26 5.12
CA ALA A 227 12.30 6.15 3.73
C ALA A 227 11.30 5.33 2.89
N ILE A 228 10.75 4.26 3.45
CA ILE A 228 9.78 3.39 2.75
C ILE A 228 8.43 4.08 2.49
N CYS A 229 7.95 4.94 3.40
CA CYS A 229 6.74 5.74 3.16
C CYS A 229 6.95 6.71 1.99
N ARG A 230 8.10 7.39 1.92
CA ARG A 230 8.42 8.29 0.81
C ARG A 230 8.66 7.53 -0.49
N PHE A 231 9.28 6.36 -0.42
CA PHE A 231 9.44 5.47 -1.55
C PHE A 231 8.09 5.07 -2.17
N LYS A 232 7.08 4.73 -1.34
CA LYS A 232 5.68 4.51 -1.76
C LYS A 232 5.14 5.70 -2.56
N HIS A 233 5.28 6.92 -2.05
CA HIS A 233 4.74 8.11 -2.73
C HIS A 233 5.52 8.47 -4.01
N SER A 234 6.77 8.01 -4.15
CA SER A 234 7.58 8.27 -5.34
C SER A 234 7.01 7.68 -6.64
N PHE A 235 6.17 6.64 -6.56
CA PHE A 235 5.55 6.04 -7.75
C PHE A 235 4.54 6.97 -8.44
N MET A 236 3.96 7.91 -7.67
CA MET A 236 2.87 8.75 -8.14
C MET A 236 3.31 10.13 -8.67
N LEU A 237 4.59 10.48 -8.52
CA LEU A 237 5.12 11.80 -8.90
C LEU A 237 4.88 12.12 -10.38
N ARG A 238 4.93 11.12 -11.26
CA ARG A 238 4.72 11.31 -12.71
C ARG A 238 3.27 11.60 -13.10
N PHE A 239 2.31 11.33 -12.21
CA PHE A 239 0.89 11.47 -12.52
C PHE A 239 0.31 12.76 -11.93
N ARG A 240 0.67 13.09 -10.69
CA ARG A 240 0.19 14.29 -9.96
C ARG A 240 1.31 14.88 -9.10
N PRO A 241 2.35 15.46 -9.70
CA PRO A 241 3.51 15.96 -8.96
C PRO A 241 3.12 17.01 -7.92
N GLU A 242 2.11 17.84 -8.19
CA GLU A 242 1.59 18.86 -7.26
C GLU A 242 1.00 18.27 -5.98
N VAL A 243 0.55 17.01 -6.00
CA VAL A 243 0.05 16.29 -4.83
C VAL A 243 1.16 15.48 -4.18
N HIS A 244 1.92 14.71 -4.97
CA HIS A 244 2.80 13.68 -4.42
C HIS A 244 4.25 14.15 -4.18
N CYS A 245 4.72 15.24 -4.81
CA CYS A 245 6.04 15.77 -4.50
C CYS A 245 6.16 16.20 -3.03
N PRO A 246 5.21 16.96 -2.44
CA PRO A 246 5.22 17.25 -1.01
C PRO A 246 5.35 16.00 -0.11
N HIS A 247 4.81 14.86 -0.55
CA HIS A 247 4.81 13.62 0.24
C HIS A 247 6.19 12.96 0.36
N ILE A 248 7.12 13.27 -0.55
CA ILE A 248 8.50 12.75 -0.49
C ILE A 248 9.51 13.74 0.08
N GLY A 249 9.05 14.94 0.45
CA GLY A 249 9.90 16.04 0.93
C GLY A 249 10.28 15.94 2.40
N ARG A 250 10.99 16.99 2.85
CA ARG A 250 11.42 17.16 4.25
C ARG A 250 10.24 17.27 5.20
N VAL A 251 9.23 18.02 4.80
CA VAL A 251 7.94 18.11 5.49
C VAL A 251 6.94 17.30 4.67
N SER A 252 6.62 16.11 5.14
CA SER A 252 5.69 15.21 4.47
C SER A 252 4.45 15.02 5.34
N PRO A 253 3.32 15.68 5.01
CA PRO A 253 2.07 15.49 5.77
C PRO A 253 1.60 14.04 5.88
N PRO A 254 1.72 13.16 4.86
CA PRO A 254 1.31 11.76 5.01
C PRO A 254 2.37 10.85 5.65
N CYS A 255 3.66 11.21 5.59
CA CYS A 255 4.73 10.45 6.24
C CYS A 255 5.12 11.13 7.55
N THR A 256 4.18 11.16 8.50
CA THR A 256 4.41 11.66 9.86
C THR A 256 4.23 10.58 10.90
N ASP A 257 5.00 10.68 11.97
CA ASP A 257 5.00 9.82 13.15
C ASP A 257 3.84 10.13 14.12
N CYS A 258 2.61 10.24 13.60
CA CYS A 258 1.44 10.61 14.40
C CYS A 258 0.95 9.52 15.36
N ASP A 259 1.32 8.26 15.12
CA ASP A 259 0.85 7.08 15.87
C ASP A 259 1.95 6.44 16.74
N CYS A 260 3.07 7.14 17.00
CA CYS A 260 4.21 6.59 17.74
C CYS A 260 4.02 6.52 19.27
N ASP A 261 2.79 6.45 19.78
CA ASP A 261 2.59 6.14 21.19
C ASP A 261 2.89 4.65 21.45
N ASP A 262 3.69 4.40 22.49
CA ASP A 262 4.04 3.09 23.08
C ASP A 262 5.30 2.32 22.62
N GLY A 263 6.31 3.00 22.06
CA GLY A 263 7.72 2.59 22.24
C GLY A 263 8.15 1.22 21.67
N VAL A 264 7.37 0.62 20.77
CA VAL A 264 7.71 -0.63 20.06
C VAL A 264 8.71 -0.36 18.92
N ALA A 265 8.58 0.81 18.32
CA ALA A 265 9.25 1.24 17.10
C ALA A 265 10.76 1.46 17.18
N CYS A 266 11.21 2.17 18.22
CA CYS A 266 12.59 2.61 18.33
C CYS A 266 13.53 1.46 18.74
N ARG A 267 13.05 0.21 18.76
CA ARG A 267 13.82 -0.97 19.20
C ARG A 267 14.10 -1.98 18.11
N THR A 268 13.42 -1.91 16.97
CA THR A 268 13.59 -2.91 15.90
C THR A 268 14.64 -2.43 14.90
N ARG A 269 15.77 -3.14 14.81
CA ARG A 269 16.76 -2.94 13.73
C ARG A 269 16.18 -3.41 12.39
N PRO A 270 16.73 -2.99 11.25
CA PRO A 270 16.45 -3.63 9.96
C PRO A 270 16.76 -5.13 10.07
N GLY A 271 15.72 -5.98 10.01
CA GLY A 271 15.81 -7.43 10.24
C GLY A 271 15.17 -7.95 11.54
N ASP A 272 14.77 -7.08 12.47
CA ASP A 272 14.17 -7.47 13.76
C ASP A 272 12.63 -7.57 13.74
N VAL A 273 12.00 -7.43 12.58
CA VAL A 273 10.57 -7.80 12.41
C VAL A 273 10.47 -9.33 12.39
N HIS A 274 10.50 -9.92 13.58
CA HIS A 274 10.16 -11.32 13.80
C HIS A 274 8.67 -11.54 13.47
N PHE A 275 8.40 -12.05 12.27
CA PHE A 275 7.09 -12.59 11.91
C PHE A 275 6.90 -13.98 12.54
N SER A 276 6.69 -14.07 13.86
CA SER A 276 6.07 -15.25 14.53
C SER A 276 5.84 -15.05 16.04
N PRO A 277 4.89 -15.79 16.66
CA PRO A 277 4.39 -15.51 18.00
C PRO A 277 5.26 -16.13 19.09
N VAL A 278 6.49 -15.64 19.32
CA VAL A 278 7.27 -16.04 20.51
C VAL A 278 8.13 -14.86 20.99
N ARG A 279 7.92 -14.42 22.24
CA ARG A 279 8.74 -13.42 22.94
C ARG A 279 10.19 -13.90 23.09
N PRO A 280 11.19 -13.00 22.97
CA PRO A 280 12.12 -12.91 24.10
C PRO A 280 12.73 -11.51 24.40
N ARG A 281 12.80 -11.28 25.72
CA ARG A 281 13.81 -10.59 26.57
C ARG A 281 14.34 -9.18 26.23
N SER A 282 14.29 -8.37 27.28
CA SER A 282 14.45 -6.91 27.38
C SER A 282 15.86 -6.35 27.13
N CYS A 283 15.91 -5.19 26.46
CA CYS A 283 16.96 -4.19 26.65
C CYS A 283 16.57 -3.19 27.76
N PRO A 284 17.51 -2.68 28.59
CA PRO A 284 17.22 -1.71 29.63
C PRO A 284 16.92 -0.32 29.03
N ARG A 285 15.90 0.36 29.58
CA ARG A 285 15.42 1.69 29.17
C ARG A 285 16.49 2.78 29.42
N PRO A 286 16.38 3.93 28.73
CA PRO A 286 16.05 5.13 29.50
C PRO A 286 14.88 5.94 28.93
N ARG A 287 14.38 6.82 29.82
CA ARG A 287 13.13 7.60 29.79
C ARG A 287 13.28 8.92 29.01
N TRP A 288 12.11 9.44 28.60
CA TRP A 288 11.68 10.85 28.41
C TRP A 288 11.37 11.27 26.96
N CYS A 289 10.08 11.50 26.69
CA CYS A 289 9.57 12.37 25.63
C CYS A 289 8.86 13.55 26.31
N GLY A 290 9.46 14.73 26.23
CA GLY A 290 8.85 16.00 26.62
C GLY A 290 8.47 16.78 25.37
N ARG A 291 7.29 17.39 25.38
CA ARG A 291 6.73 18.19 24.27
C ARG A 291 7.73 19.20 23.73
N GLY A 292 7.94 19.21 22.41
CA GLY A 292 8.37 20.39 21.66
C GLY A 292 9.85 20.54 21.30
N ARG A 293 10.70 19.51 21.40
CA ARG A 293 12.05 19.56 20.79
C ARG A 293 12.40 18.23 20.13
N GLY A 294 12.89 18.30 18.90
CA GLY A 294 13.03 17.19 17.96
C GLY A 294 13.81 15.98 18.48
N CYS A 295 13.50 14.82 17.90
CA CYS A 295 14.22 13.57 18.10
C CYS A 295 15.68 13.73 17.66
N GLY A 296 16.59 13.95 18.60
CA GLY A 296 18.03 13.95 18.34
C GLY A 296 18.57 12.53 18.27
N TYR A 297 19.08 12.12 17.11
CA TYR A 297 19.78 10.85 16.94
C TYR A 297 21.13 10.88 17.67
N ARG A 298 21.39 9.92 18.58
CA ARG A 298 22.76 9.51 18.89
C ARG A 298 23.08 8.24 18.13
N LYS A 299 24.21 8.22 17.42
CA LYS A 299 24.78 6.99 16.85
C LYS A 299 24.99 5.97 17.97
N CYS A 300 24.49 4.76 17.79
CA CYS A 300 24.98 3.61 18.57
C CYS A 300 26.42 3.34 18.12
N ALA A 301 27.34 3.30 19.07
CA ALA A 301 28.70 2.79 18.85
C ALA A 301 28.67 1.27 18.72
#